data_AF-A0A9X1HLE9-F1
#
_entry.id   AF-A0A9X1HLE9-F1
#
_cell.length_a   1.000
_cell.length_b   1.000
_cell.length_c   1.000
_cell.angle_alpha   90.00
_cell.angle_beta   90.00
_cell.angle_gamma   90.00
#
_symmetry.space_group_name_H-M   'P 1'
#
loop_
_entity.id
_entity.type
_entity.pdbx_description
1 polymer ?
#
loop_
_entity_poly.entity_id
_entity_poly.type
_entity_poly.pdbx_seq_one_letter_code
_entity_poly.pdbx_strand_id
1 'polypeptide(L)'
;MTFIEGLSYNWFLLYYFSLSLLFLVLALAWIIKPGAFGDYLVISSRQEKRPVALVIMLRYFALFTLLSLFFSFFPFSWIELVFTFWCFGIVYLGGSYLLRWEVIRDIILEKKSQLNRVIRKLGATMLAVSVLIFMLCLIHIDQGM
;
A
#
# COMPACT_ATOMS: atom_id res chain seq x y z
N MET A 1 8.24 16.54 -25.43
CA MET A 1 7.26 15.65 -24.80
C MET A 1 5.96 15.69 -25.59
N THR A 2 5.46 14.54 -26.01
CA THR A 2 4.07 14.41 -26.46
C THR A 2 3.12 14.64 -25.28
N PHE A 3 1.85 14.97 -25.54
CA PHE A 3 0.85 15.17 -24.47
C PHE A 3 0.73 13.94 -23.55
N ILE A 4 0.79 12.74 -24.14
CA ILE A 4 0.70 11.46 -23.42
C ILE A 4 1.92 11.25 -22.52
N GLU A 5 3.12 11.57 -23.00
CA GLU A 5 4.35 11.48 -22.19
C GLU A 5 4.30 12.41 -20.97
N GLY A 6 3.86 13.66 -21.15
CA GLY A 6 3.72 14.60 -20.04
C GLY A 6 2.65 14.16 -19.03
N LEU A 7 1.55 13.56 -19.49
CA LEU A 7 0.52 13.01 -18.62
C LEU A 7 1.04 11.82 -17.81
N SER A 8 1.74 10.88 -18.44
CA SER A 8 2.33 9.70 -17.79
C SER A 8 3.38 10.10 -16.75
N TYR A 9 4.29 11.01 -17.12
CA TYR A 9 5.31 11.54 -16.21
C TYR A 9 4.68 12.13 -14.94
N ASN A 10 3.68 13.01 -15.10
CA ASN A 10 2.98 13.64 -13.98
C ASN A 10 2.18 12.63 -13.16
N TRP A 11 1.61 11.61 -13.79
CA TRP A 11 0.89 10.54 -13.11
C TRP A 11 1.81 9.76 -12.17
N PHE A 12 2.97 9.30 -12.66
CA PHE A 12 3.92 8.56 -11.82
C PHE A 12 4.53 9.43 -10.73
N LEU A 13 4.84 10.69 -11.03
CA LEU A 13 5.30 11.64 -10.02
C LEU A 13 4.28 11.77 -8.87
N LEU A 14 3.01 12.01 -9.23
CA LEU A 14 1.93 12.12 -8.25
C LEU A 14 1.71 10.80 -7.51
N TYR A 15 1.79 9.66 -8.21
CA TYR A 15 1.56 8.34 -7.64
C TYR A 15 2.65 7.95 -6.65
N TYR A 16 3.92 8.12 -6.99
CA TYR A 16 5.04 7.85 -6.08
C TYR A 16 5.00 8.76 -4.86
N PHE A 17 4.83 10.07 -5.06
CA PHE A 17 4.77 11.03 -3.97
C PHE A 17 3.61 10.72 -3.01
N SER A 18 2.40 10.54 -3.56
CA SER A 18 1.20 10.29 -2.77
C SER A 18 1.26 8.96 -2.03
N LEU A 19 1.75 7.90 -2.69
CA LEU A 19 1.86 6.57 -2.07
C LEU A 19 2.93 6.55 -0.98
N SER A 20 4.07 7.20 -1.22
CA SER A 20 5.12 7.35 -0.21
C SER A 20 4.60 8.09 1.01
N LEU A 21 3.94 9.24 0.82
CA LEU A 21 3.38 10.03 1.92
C LEU A 21 2.32 9.24 2.70
N LEU A 22 1.42 8.54 2.01
CA LEU A 22 0.38 7.73 2.63
C LEU A 22 1.00 6.58 3.46
N PHE A 23 2.00 5.89 2.92
CA PHE A 23 2.68 4.81 3.63
C PHE A 23 3.47 5.34 4.82
N LEU A 24 4.12 6.50 4.69
CA LEU A 24 4.83 7.18 5.77
C LEU A 24 3.88 7.50 6.94
N VAL A 25 2.74 8.15 6.65
CA VAL A 25 1.75 8.53 7.66
C VAL A 25 1.16 7.30 8.35
N LEU A 26 0.76 6.29 7.58
CA LEU A 26 0.22 5.05 8.14
C LEU A 26 1.27 4.28 8.96
N ALA A 27 2.52 4.22 8.49
CA ALA A 27 3.63 3.59 9.20
C ALA A 27 3.87 4.25 10.56
N LEU A 28 3.97 5.58 10.58
CA LEU A 28 4.11 6.34 11.81
C LEU A 28 2.92 6.12 12.76
N ALA A 29 1.70 6.15 12.23
CA ALA A 29 0.50 5.88 13.02
C ALA A 29 0.54 4.49 13.68
N TRP A 30 0.95 3.45 12.92
CA TRP A 30 1.06 2.08 13.43
C TRP A 30 2.21 1.87 14.41
N ILE A 31 3.32 2.61 14.27
CA ILE A 31 4.44 2.55 15.19
C ILE A 31 4.09 3.24 16.52
N ILE A 32 3.54 4.46 16.45
CA ILE A 32 3.27 5.30 17.62
C ILE A 32 2.04 4.78 18.39
N LYS A 33 0.95 4.47 17.68
CA LYS A 33 -0.31 4.02 18.28
C LYS A 33 -0.82 2.72 17.65
N PRO A 34 -0.09 1.59 17.79
CA PRO A 34 -0.52 0.30 17.23
C PRO A 34 -1.87 -0.17 17.80
N GLY A 35 -2.18 0.22 19.05
CA GLY A 35 -3.40 -0.18 19.74
C GLY A 35 -4.68 0.24 19.01
N ALA A 36 -4.71 1.44 18.41
CA ALA A 36 -5.91 1.92 17.71
C ALA A 36 -6.25 1.03 16.49
N PHE A 37 -5.23 0.62 15.73
CA PHE A 37 -5.42 -0.28 14.60
C PHE A 37 -5.67 -1.73 15.07
N GLY A 38 -5.01 -2.17 16.14
CA GLY A 38 -5.25 -3.47 16.75
C GLY A 38 -6.67 -3.63 17.27
N ASP A 39 -7.19 -2.62 17.95
CA ASP A 39 -8.57 -2.60 18.46
C ASP A 39 -9.58 -2.59 17.31
N TYR A 40 -9.33 -1.82 16.24
CA TYR A 40 -10.14 -1.88 15.02
C TYR A 40 -10.21 -3.29 14.42
N LEU A 41 -9.07 -3.99 14.33
CA LEU A 41 -9.01 -5.36 13.83
C LEU A 41 -9.74 -6.34 14.76
N VAL A 42 -9.59 -6.19 16.08
CA VAL A 42 -10.29 -7.04 17.07
C VAL A 42 -11.80 -6.83 17.01
N ILE A 43 -12.28 -5.58 16.91
CA ILE A 43 -13.71 -5.27 16.76
C ILE A 43 -14.26 -5.88 15.48
N SER A 44 -13.56 -5.70 14.35
CA SER A 44 -13.95 -6.28 13.06
C SER A 44 -13.99 -7.80 13.12
N SER A 45 -13.02 -8.42 13.82
CA SER A 45 -12.95 -9.86 14.01
C SER A 45 -14.13 -10.41 14.82
N ARG A 46 -14.54 -9.71 15.90
CA ARG A 46 -15.69 -10.09 16.73
C ARG A 46 -17.03 -9.96 16.01
N GLN A 47 -17.15 -9.00 15.10
CA GLN A 47 -18.37 -8.80 14.31
C GLN A 47 -18.45 -9.75 13.11
N GLU A 48 -17.47 -10.63 12.92
CA GLU A 48 -17.35 -11.56 11.80
C GLU A 48 -17.33 -10.87 10.42
N LYS A 49 -17.19 -9.55 10.40
CA LYS A 49 -17.21 -8.74 9.19
C LYS A 49 -15.80 -8.41 8.76
N ARG A 50 -15.56 -8.47 7.44
CA ARG A 50 -14.31 -8.02 6.85
C ARG A 50 -14.12 -6.53 7.17
N PRO A 51 -12.89 -6.09 7.51
CA PRO A 51 -12.61 -4.70 7.82
C PRO A 51 -12.81 -3.83 6.58
N VAL A 52 -13.92 -3.09 6.55
CA VAL A 52 -14.37 -2.29 5.41
C VAL A 52 -13.29 -1.31 4.94
N ALA A 53 -12.56 -0.69 5.87
CA ALA A 53 -11.49 0.26 5.54
C ALA A 53 -10.36 -0.41 4.73
N LEU A 54 -9.97 -1.65 5.09
CA LEU A 54 -8.94 -2.39 4.35
C LEU A 54 -9.44 -2.83 2.98
N VAL A 55 -10.70 -3.25 2.87
CA VAL A 55 -11.32 -3.59 1.58
C VAL A 55 -11.33 -2.37 0.64
N ILE A 56 -11.75 -1.21 1.15
CA ILE A 56 -11.79 0.04 0.39
C ILE A 56 -10.38 0.46 -0.02
N MET A 57 -9.43 0.45 0.91
CA MET A 57 -8.03 0.78 0.64
C MET A 57 -7.45 -0.12 -0.46
N LEU A 58 -7.67 -1.43 -0.37
CA LEU A 58 -7.18 -2.38 -1.36
C LEU A 58 -7.82 -2.17 -2.75
N ARG A 59 -9.13 -1.88 -2.79
CA ARG A 59 -9.86 -1.62 -4.04
C ARG A 59 -9.31 -0.39 -4.74
N TYR A 60 -9.16 0.72 -4.04
CA TYR A 60 -8.60 1.94 -4.64
C TYR A 60 -7.14 1.75 -5.02
N PHE A 61 -6.34 1.09 -4.18
CA PHE A 61 -4.96 0.79 -4.50
C PHE A 61 -4.86 -0.03 -5.79
N ALA A 62 -5.69 -1.07 -5.96
CA ALA A 62 -5.76 -1.86 -7.19
C ALA A 62 -6.16 -1.04 -8.42
N LEU A 63 -7.13 -0.13 -8.29
CA LEU A 63 -7.54 0.76 -9.39
C LEU A 63 -6.41 1.71 -9.81
N PHE A 64 -5.72 2.32 -8.84
CA PHE A 64 -4.57 3.17 -9.13
C PHE A 64 -3.42 2.38 -9.75
N THR A 65 -3.13 1.18 -9.24
CA THR A 65 -2.09 0.30 -9.81
C THR A 65 -2.44 -0.12 -11.24
N LEU A 66 -3.71 -0.41 -11.55
CA LEU A 66 -4.13 -0.75 -12.91
C LEU A 66 -3.99 0.43 -13.87
N LEU A 67 -4.30 1.65 -13.40
CA LEU A 67 -4.08 2.86 -14.18
C LEU A 67 -2.57 3.13 -14.40
N SER A 68 -1.74 2.93 -13.38
CA SER A 68 -0.28 3.02 -13.50
C SER A 68 0.29 1.97 -14.46
N LEU A 69 -0.29 0.76 -14.53
CA LEU A 69 0.13 -0.25 -15.51
C LEU A 69 -0.04 0.28 -16.93
N PHE A 70 -1.19 0.88 -17.23
CA PHE A 70 -1.44 1.48 -18.54
C PHE A 70 -0.42 2.57 -18.86
N PHE A 71 -0.13 3.48 -17.92
CA PHE A 71 0.82 4.57 -18.13
C PHE A 71 2.27 4.11 -18.26
N SER A 72 2.65 2.98 -17.66
CA SER A 72 4.02 2.44 -17.74
C SER A 72 4.47 2.04 -19.16
N PHE A 73 3.54 1.97 -20.12
CA PHE A 73 3.83 1.70 -21.52
C PHE A 73 4.02 2.95 -22.38
N PHE A 74 3.72 4.16 -21.87
CA PHE A 74 3.68 5.38 -22.68
C PHE A 74 4.24 6.62 -21.94
N PRO A 75 5.54 6.95 -22.08
CA PRO A 75 6.58 6.16 -22.74
C PRO A 75 6.88 4.90 -21.93
N PHE A 76 7.41 3.88 -22.59
CA PHE A 76 7.70 2.62 -21.93
C PHE A 76 8.82 2.78 -20.89
N SER A 77 8.56 2.39 -19.65
CA SER A 77 9.51 2.42 -18.54
C SER A 77 9.54 1.09 -17.79
N TRP A 78 10.69 0.41 -17.83
CA TRP A 78 10.91 -0.83 -17.09
C TRP A 78 10.78 -0.64 -15.57
N ILE A 79 11.22 0.51 -15.04
CA ILE A 79 11.17 0.80 -13.61
C ILE A 79 9.72 0.89 -13.15
N GLU A 80 8.90 1.67 -13.87
CA GLU A 80 7.48 1.85 -13.58
C GLU A 80 6.70 0.54 -13.73
N LEU A 81 7.05 -0.27 -14.73
CA LEU A 81 6.43 -1.56 -14.96
C LEU A 81 6.71 -2.53 -13.79
N VAL A 82 7.98 -2.68 -13.39
CA VAL A 82 8.38 -3.54 -12.26
C VAL A 82 7.73 -3.06 -10.97
N PHE A 83 7.73 -1.75 -10.73
CA PHE A 83 7.06 -1.17 -9.57
C PHE A 83 5.56 -1.48 -9.56
N THR A 84 4.89 -1.34 -10.70
CA THR A 84 3.46 -1.63 -10.82
C THR A 84 3.16 -3.11 -10.58
N PHE A 85 3.99 -4.03 -11.09
CA PHE A 85 3.87 -5.45 -10.77
C PHE A 85 4.07 -5.75 -9.29
N TRP A 86 5.02 -5.09 -8.64
CA TRP A 86 5.22 -5.21 -7.20
C TRP A 86 3.99 -4.71 -6.42
N CYS A 87 3.38 -3.60 -6.83
CA CYS A 87 2.10 -3.14 -6.26
C CYS A 87 0.97 -4.15 -6.45
N PHE A 88 0.85 -4.79 -7.62
CA PHE A 88 -0.10 -5.88 -7.84
C PHE A 88 0.17 -7.07 -6.91
N GLY A 89 1.43 -7.39 -6.64
CA GLY A 89 1.81 -8.40 -5.64
C GLY A 89 1.24 -8.07 -4.25
N ILE A 90 1.34 -6.82 -3.82
CA ILE A 90 0.74 -6.36 -2.55
C ILE A 90 -0.79 -6.46 -2.60
N VAL A 91 -1.42 -6.03 -3.70
CA VAL A 91 -2.88 -6.13 -3.87
C VAL A 91 -3.33 -7.58 -3.76
N TYR A 92 -2.63 -8.49 -4.43
CA TYR A 92 -2.91 -9.93 -4.41
C TYR A 92 -2.78 -10.51 -2.99
N LEU A 93 -1.67 -10.22 -2.30
CA LEU A 93 -1.47 -10.68 -0.93
C LEU A 93 -2.55 -10.12 0.01
N GLY A 94 -2.79 -8.81 0.01
CA GLY A 94 -3.82 -8.17 0.82
C GLY A 94 -5.22 -8.72 0.54
N GLY A 95 -5.54 -8.95 -0.74
CA GLY A 95 -6.81 -9.55 -1.17
C GLY A 95 -6.95 -10.99 -0.69
N SER A 96 -5.89 -11.80 -0.81
CA SER A 96 -5.88 -13.18 -0.34
C SER A 96 -6.11 -13.28 1.17
N TYR A 97 -5.55 -12.36 1.95
CA TYR A 97 -5.79 -12.29 3.38
C TYR A 97 -7.25 -11.91 3.68
N LEU A 98 -7.79 -10.90 3.00
CA LEU A 98 -9.20 -10.50 3.19
C LEU A 98 -10.20 -11.58 2.75
N LEU A 99 -9.87 -12.40 1.76
CA LEU A 99 -10.68 -13.55 1.36
C LEU A 99 -10.69 -14.63 2.44
N ARG A 100 -9.53 -14.87 3.07
CA ARG A 100 -9.36 -15.81 4.19
C ARG A 100 -9.65 -15.19 5.55
N TRP A 101 -10.49 -14.15 5.60
CA TRP A 101 -10.77 -13.40 6.83
C TRP A 101 -11.27 -14.28 7.97
N GLU A 102 -12.06 -15.32 7.68
CA GLU A 102 -12.55 -16.28 8.69
C GLU A 102 -11.41 -16.97 9.44
N VAL A 103 -10.32 -17.32 8.76
CA VAL A 103 -9.16 -17.93 9.42
C VAL A 103 -8.34 -16.87 10.16
N ILE A 104 -8.18 -15.70 9.55
CA ILE A 104 -7.36 -14.62 10.11
C ILE A 104 -7.99 -14.02 11.37
N ARG A 105 -9.31 -13.89 11.42
CA ARG A 105 -10.03 -13.33 12.57
C ARG A 105 -9.76 -14.17 13.82
N ASP A 106 -9.73 -15.50 13.69
CA ASP A 106 -9.51 -16.42 14.79
C ASP A 106 -8.08 -16.28 15.31
N ILE A 107 -7.10 -16.18 14.41
CA ILE A 107 -5.69 -15.91 14.76
C ILE A 107 -5.54 -14.54 15.46
N ILE A 108 -6.25 -13.51 15.01
CA ILE A 108 -6.23 -12.16 15.63
C ILE A 108 -6.77 -12.22 17.06
N LEU A 109 -7.87 -12.96 17.28
CA LEU A 109 -8.46 -13.12 18.60
C LEU A 109 -7.59 -13.95 19.54
N GLU A 110 -7.01 -15.05 19.05
CA GLU A 110 -6.12 -15.92 19.82
C GLU A 110 -4.81 -15.22 20.20
N LYS A 111 -4.20 -14.47 19.27
CA LYS A 111 -2.90 -13.82 19.44
C LYS A 111 -3.01 -12.32 19.74
N LYS A 112 -4.11 -11.88 20.38
CA LYS A 112 -4.34 -10.46 20.71
C LYS A 112 -3.17 -9.79 21.43
N SER A 113 -2.51 -10.51 22.34
CA SER A 113 -1.34 -9.99 23.10
C SER A 113 -0.12 -9.69 22.20
N GLN A 114 0.01 -10.39 21.08
CA GLN A 114 1.11 -10.21 20.11
C GLN A 114 0.73 -9.25 18.97
N LEU A 115 -0.56 -8.96 18.79
CA LEU A 115 -1.09 -8.16 17.68
C LEU A 115 -0.41 -6.80 17.56
N ASN A 116 -0.26 -6.07 18.66
CA ASN A 116 0.40 -4.76 18.66
C ASN A 116 1.87 -4.84 18.23
N ARG A 117 2.57 -5.93 18.58
CA ARG A 117 3.96 -6.16 18.16
C ARG A 117 4.04 -6.44 16.67
N VAL A 118 3.10 -7.21 16.13
CA VAL A 118 2.99 -7.47 14.68
C VAL A 118 2.67 -6.18 13.93
N ILE A 119 1.71 -5.39 14.40
CA ILE A 119 1.35 -4.09 13.80
C ILE A 119 2.54 -3.12 13.79
N ARG A 120 3.30 -3.02 14.89
CA ARG A 120 4.52 -2.19 14.91
C ARG A 120 5.55 -2.66 13.89
N LYS A 121 5.76 -3.98 13.76
CA LYS A 121 6.66 -4.54 12.75
C LYS A 121 6.18 -4.21 11.33
N LEU A 122 4.90 -4.36 11.06
CA LEU A 122 4.29 -3.97 9.78
C LEU A 122 4.46 -2.46 9.51
N GLY A 123 4.28 -1.63 10.54
CA GLY A 123 4.55 -0.20 10.47
C GLY A 123 6.00 0.09 10.11
N ALA A 124 6.97 -0.57 10.75
CA ALA A 124 8.39 -0.41 10.44
C ALA A 124 8.74 -0.86 9.01
N THR A 125 8.17 -1.98 8.53
CA THR A 125 8.36 -2.40 7.13
C THR A 125 7.74 -1.41 6.16
N MET A 126 6.56 -0.88 6.49
CA MET A 126 5.87 0.09 5.63
C MET A 126 6.59 1.44 5.62
N LEU A 127 7.28 1.80 6.71
CA LEU A 127 8.18 2.94 6.78
C LEU A 127 9.34 2.77 5.80
N ALA A 128 10.05 1.63 5.84
CA ALA A 128 11.15 1.35 4.92
C ALA A 128 10.69 1.40 3.45
N VAL A 129 9.53 0.78 3.17
CA VAL A 129 8.91 0.83 1.84
C VAL A 129 8.59 2.28 1.41
N SER A 130 8.07 3.12 2.32
CA SER A 130 7.75 4.52 2.00
C SER A 130 8.98 5.32 1.56
N VAL A 131 10.13 5.06 2.20
CA VAL A 131 11.41 5.69 1.83
C VAL A 131 11.87 5.21 0.47
N LEU A 132 11.76 3.91 0.16
CA LEU A 132 12.11 3.37 -1.16
C LEU A 132 11.23 3.98 -2.27
N ILE A 133 9.92 4.12 -2.04
CA ILE A 133 9.02 4.77 -2.99
C ILE A 133 9.37 6.26 -3.14
N PHE A 134 9.75 6.93 -2.05
CA PHE A 134 10.20 8.32 -2.13
C PHE A 134 11.48 8.46 -2.95
N MET A 135 12.44 7.54 -2.78
CA MET A 135 13.65 7.50 -3.60
C MET A 135 13.32 7.29 -5.09
N LEU A 136 12.36 6.41 -5.42
CA LEU A 136 11.86 6.27 -6.79
C LEU A 136 11.24 7.57 -7.30
N CYS A 137 10.51 8.30 -6.46
CA CYS A 137 10.00 9.63 -6.81
C CYS A 137 11.13 10.62 -7.17
N LEU A 138 12.21 10.63 -6.39
CA LEU A 138 13.37 11.51 -6.65
C LEU A 138 14.10 11.12 -7.93
N ILE A 139 14.31 9.82 -8.15
CA ILE A 139 14.90 9.30 -9.40
C ILE A 139 14.03 9.68 -10.60
N HIS A 140 12.71 9.59 -10.46
CA HIS A 140 11.77 9.98 -11.51
C HIS A 140 11.86 11.48 -11.84
N ILE A 141 12.00 12.34 -10.82
CA ILE A 141 12.21 13.79 -11.02
C ILE A 141 13.51 14.04 -11.78
N ASP A 142 14.59 13.37 -11.40
CA ASP A 142 15.91 13.52 -12.04
C ASP A 142 15.89 13.09 -13.52
N GLN A 143 15.12 12.05 -13.86
CA GLN A 143 14.91 11.60 -15.25
C GLN A 143 14.02 12.54 -16.08
N GLY A 144 13.22 13.39 -15.43
CA GLY A 144 12.34 14.36 -16.08
C GLY A 144 12.94 15.75 -16.25
N MET A 145 14.13 16.00 -15.69
CA MET A 145 14.95 17.20 -15.90
C MET A 145 15.89 17.03 -17.09
#